data_AF-A0A9P7JE47-F1
#
_entry.id   AF-A0A9P7JE47-F1
#
_cell.length_a   1.000
_cell.length_b   1.000
_cell.length_c   1.000
_cell.angle_alpha   90.00
_cell.angle_beta   90.00
_cell.angle_gamma   90.00
#
_symmetry.space_group_name_H-M   'P 1'
#
loop_
_entity.id
_entity.type
_entity.pdbx_description
1 polymer ?
#
loop_
_entity_poly.entity_id
_entity_poly.type
_entity_poly.pdbx_seq_one_letter_code
_entity_poly.pdbx_strand_id
1 'polypeptide(L)'
;EEVLKRIEDKSRAKPGGPSMFKHYQAAVKRVMAELSDNELEKVKETAKEWSNNFPPPKIQAQVACKKGPAYIEHFSKEMWKQCRMRVFVILA
;
A
#
# COMPACT_ATOMS: atom_id res chain seq x y z
N GLU A 1 7.50 12.71 -5.77
CA GLU A 1 7.93 13.87 -4.93
C GLU A 1 6.86 14.92 -4.78
N GLU A 2 6.11 15.28 -5.83
CA GLU A 2 5.07 16.32 -5.78
C GLU A 2 3.97 16.08 -4.73
N VAL A 3 3.46 14.84 -4.62
CA VAL A 3 2.48 14.47 -3.60
C VAL A 3 3.01 14.72 -2.18
N LEU A 4 4.27 14.37 -1.92
CA LEU A 4 4.90 14.54 -0.60
C LEU A 4 5.08 16.02 -0.27
N LYS A 5 5.53 16.81 -1.24
CA LYS A 5 5.67 18.26 -1.11
C LYS A 5 4.32 18.93 -0.80
N ARG A 6 3.25 18.54 -1.50
CA ARG A 6 1.89 19.06 -1.23
C ARG A 6 1.36 18.69 0.15
N ILE A 7 1.74 17.52 0.69
CA ILE A 7 1.38 17.13 2.06
C ILE A 7 2.14 17.98 3.08
N GLU A 8 3.44 18.16 2.88
CA GLU A 8 4.29 18.99 3.73
C GLU A 8 3.80 20.46 3.74
N ASP A 9 3.51 21.03 2.57
CA ASP A 9 3.04 22.42 2.44
C ASP A 9 1.68 22.64 3.15
N LYS A 10 0.75 21.68 3.07
CA LYS A 10 -0.61 21.81 3.65
C LYS A 10 -0.71 21.43 5.12
N SER A 11 0.01 20.40 5.54
CA SER A 11 -0.14 19.82 6.88
C SER A 11 1.07 20.03 7.78
N ARG A 12 2.19 20.53 7.23
CA ARG A 12 3.52 20.55 7.87
C ARG A 12 3.97 19.17 8.36
N ALA A 13 3.31 18.10 7.91
CA ALA A 13 3.72 16.75 8.21
C ALA A 13 5.00 16.46 7.43
N LYS A 14 6.05 16.10 8.17
CA LYS A 14 7.33 15.71 7.56
C LYS A 14 7.15 14.50 6.65
N PRO A 15 7.80 14.47 5.48
CA PRO A 15 7.86 13.29 4.64
C PRO A 15 8.35 12.06 5.43
N GLY A 16 7.65 10.94 5.28
CA GLY A 16 7.98 9.68 5.97
C GLY A 16 7.46 9.56 7.41
N GLY A 17 6.82 10.60 7.97
CA GLY A 17 6.21 10.54 9.29
C GLY A 17 4.84 9.83 9.31
N PRO A 18 4.41 9.24 10.43
CA PRO A 18 3.10 8.58 10.54
C PRO A 18 1.91 9.50 10.24
N SER A 19 2.03 10.80 10.53
CA SER A 19 1.00 11.80 10.26
C SER A 19 0.75 12.05 8.77
N MET A 20 1.75 11.78 7.92
CA MET A 20 1.66 11.96 6.47
C MET A 20 0.61 11.04 5.83
N PHE A 21 0.44 9.81 6.35
CA PHE A 21 -0.50 8.83 5.79
C PHE A 21 -1.95 9.33 5.80
N LYS A 22 -2.33 10.15 6.79
CA LYS A 22 -3.67 10.74 6.88
C LYS A 22 -3.98 11.68 5.71
N HIS A 23 -2.97 12.33 5.14
CA HIS A 23 -3.13 13.32 4.09
C HIS A 23 -2.80 12.78 2.69
N TYR A 24 -2.16 11.61 2.63
CA TYR A 24 -1.64 11.04 1.39
C TYR A 24 -2.72 10.82 0.33
N GLN A 25 -3.80 10.08 0.67
CA GLN A 25 -4.86 9.79 -0.29
C GLN A 25 -5.53 11.06 -0.84
N ALA A 26 -5.73 12.07 0.00
CA ALA A 26 -6.31 13.34 -0.42
C ALA A 26 -5.37 14.13 -1.34
N ALA A 27 -4.06 14.11 -1.07
CA ALA A 27 -3.05 14.77 -1.90
C ALA A 27 -2.94 14.09 -3.28
N VAL A 28 -2.92 12.76 -3.33
CA VAL A 28 -2.91 11.99 -4.59
C VAL A 28 -4.14 12.32 -5.43
N LYS A 29 -5.34 12.34 -4.85
CA LYS A 29 -6.58 12.70 -5.58
C LYS A 29 -6.52 14.08 -6.21
N ARG A 30 -5.95 15.07 -5.52
CA ARG A 30 -5.80 16.43 -6.06
C ARG A 30 -4.81 16.47 -7.22
N VAL A 31 -3.66 15.81 -7.10
CA VAL A 31 -2.70 15.71 -8.20
C VAL A 31 -3.36 15.06 -9.42
N MET A 32 -4.07 13.93 -9.24
CA MET A 32 -4.75 13.26 -10.34
C MET A 32 -5.84 14.11 -11.01
N ALA A 33 -6.53 14.98 -10.26
CA ALA A 33 -7.57 15.85 -10.81
C ALA A 33 -7.02 17.02 -11.65
N GLU A 34 -5.74 17.33 -11.50
CA GLU A 34 -5.05 18.41 -12.23
C GLU A 34 -4.32 17.89 -13.48
N LEU A 35 -4.26 16.57 -13.69
CA LEU A 35 -3.62 15.96 -14.86
C LEU A 35 -4.47 16.17 -16.11
N SER A 36 -3.80 16.42 -17.23
CA SER A 36 -4.42 16.35 -18.55
C SER A 36 -4.79 14.91 -18.94
N ASP A 37 -5.68 14.72 -19.92
CA ASP A 37 -6.10 13.39 -20.37
C ASP A 37 -4.92 12.51 -20.82
N ASN A 38 -3.94 13.10 -21.51
CA ASN A 38 -2.72 12.41 -21.94
C ASN A 38 -1.84 11.97 -20.75
N GLU A 39 -1.72 12.82 -19.73
CA GLU A 39 -0.97 12.47 -18.52
C GLU A 39 -1.70 11.41 -17.69
N LEU A 40 -3.02 11.46 -17.63
CA LEU A 40 -3.84 10.44 -16.98
C LEU A 40 -3.65 9.07 -17.64
N GLU A 41 -3.57 9.02 -18.97
CA GLU A 41 -3.32 7.80 -19.72
C GLU A 41 -1.93 7.22 -19.40
N LYS A 42 -0.88 8.05 -19.40
CA LYS A 42 0.46 7.63 -18.97
C LYS A 42 0.52 7.12 -17.54
N VAL A 43 -0.23 7.75 -16.62
CA VAL A 43 -0.33 7.29 -15.23
C VAL A 43 -1.01 5.93 -15.15
N LYS A 44 -2.06 5.69 -15.96
CA LYS A 44 -2.71 4.37 -16.04
C LYS A 44 -1.78 3.30 -16.60
N GLU A 45 -1.03 3.61 -17.66
CA GLU A 45 -0.03 2.69 -18.22
C GLU A 45 1.05 2.35 -17.21
N THR A 46 1.60 3.36 -16.51
CA THR A 46 2.59 3.18 -15.46
C THR A 46 2.03 2.34 -14.30
N ALA A 47 0.80 2.60 -13.87
CA ALA A 47 0.14 1.82 -12.83
C ALA A 47 -0.05 0.36 -13.25
N LYS A 48 -0.41 0.13 -14.53
CA LYS A 48 -0.53 -1.21 -15.11
C LYS A 48 0.83 -1.90 -15.17
N GLU A 49 1.88 -1.20 -15.58
CA GLU A 49 3.24 -1.73 -15.61
C GLU A 49 3.70 -2.15 -14.21
N TRP A 50 3.56 -1.28 -13.22
CA TRP A 50 3.91 -1.60 -11.82
C TRP A 50 3.08 -2.74 -11.26
N SER A 51 1.80 -2.81 -11.65
CA SER A 51 0.91 -3.91 -11.27
C SER A 51 1.24 -5.22 -11.96
N ASN A 52 2.05 -5.22 -13.03
CA ASN A 52 2.49 -6.44 -13.71
C ASN A 52 3.95 -6.79 -13.38
N ASN A 53 4.74 -5.81 -12.92
CA ASN A 53 6.11 -5.97 -12.45
C ASN A 53 6.13 -6.56 -11.03
N PHE A 54 5.71 -7.82 -10.92
CA PHE A 54 5.89 -8.60 -9.71
C PHE A 54 7.28 -9.24 -9.66
N PRO A 55 7.85 -9.46 -8.46
CA PRO A 55 9.03 -10.29 -8.32
C PRO A 55 8.81 -11.69 -8.92
N PRO A 56 9.84 -12.39 -9.40
CA PRO A 56 9.69 -13.75 -9.92
C PRO A 56 9.05 -14.69 -8.89
N PRO A 57 8.30 -15.74 -9.33
CA PRO A 57 7.58 -16.64 -8.41
C PRO A 57 8.44 -17.22 -7.29
N LYS A 58 9.71 -17.54 -7.57
CA LYS A 58 10.66 -18.02 -6.57
C LYS A 58 10.91 -17.01 -5.44
N ILE A 59 11.01 -15.73 -5.78
CA ILE A 59 11.20 -14.65 -4.79
C ILE A 59 9.90 -14.44 -4.01
N GLN A 60 8.75 -14.49 -4.67
CA GLN A 60 7.45 -14.41 -3.99
C GLN A 60 7.28 -15.54 -2.99
N ALA A 61 7.58 -16.78 -3.38
CA ALA A 61 7.53 -17.95 -2.49
C ALA A 61 8.50 -17.78 -1.30
N GLN A 62 9.73 -17.33 -1.54
CA GLN A 62 10.69 -17.11 -0.46
C GLN A 62 10.19 -16.05 0.54
N VAL A 63 9.62 -14.95 0.05
CA VAL A 63 9.05 -13.89 0.89
C VAL A 63 7.83 -14.42 1.65
N ALA A 64 6.95 -15.17 1.00
CA ALA A 64 5.78 -15.78 1.61
C ALA A 64 6.18 -16.77 2.72
N CYS A 65 7.17 -17.63 2.52
CA CYS A 65 7.68 -18.51 3.57
C CYS A 65 8.28 -17.72 4.73
N LYS A 66 9.05 -16.65 4.44
CA LYS A 66 9.75 -15.87 5.47
C LYS A 66 8.82 -14.97 6.29
N LYS A 67 7.78 -14.41 5.67
CA LYS A 67 6.90 -13.39 6.27
C LYS A 67 5.50 -13.91 6.58
N GLY A 68 5.03 -14.91 5.85
CA GLY A 68 3.70 -15.49 5.98
C GLY A 68 3.33 -15.88 7.41
N PRO A 69 4.18 -16.60 8.17
CA PRO A 69 3.87 -16.98 9.55
C PRO A 69 3.56 -15.79 10.45
N ALA A 70 4.33 -14.70 10.35
CA ALA A 70 4.10 -13.49 11.16
C ALA A 70 2.78 -12.80 10.79
N TYR A 71 2.42 -12.79 9.51
CA TYR A 71 1.12 -12.27 9.06
C TYR A 71 -0.04 -13.14 9.55
N ILE A 72 0.09 -14.47 9.46
CA ILE A 72 -0.93 -15.42 9.93
C ILE A 72 -1.15 -15.26 11.44
N GLU A 73 -0.07 -15.15 12.21
CA GLU A 73 -0.15 -14.92 13.65
C GLU A 73 -0.86 -13.60 13.98
N HIS A 74 -0.47 -12.52 13.31
CA HIS A 74 -1.08 -11.21 13.52
C HIS A 74 -2.57 -11.23 13.17
N PHE A 75 -2.93 -11.81 12.02
CA PHE A 75 -4.32 -11.95 11.59
C PHE A 75 -5.15 -12.73 12.61
N SER A 76 -4.68 -13.90 13.05
CA SER A 76 -5.38 -14.72 14.05
C SER A 76 -5.58 -13.98 15.38
N LYS A 77 -4.58 -13.21 15.82
CA LYS A 77 -4.70 -12.38 17.04
C LYS A 77 -5.77 -11.30 16.89
N GLU A 78 -5.80 -10.60 15.76
CA GLU A 78 -6.80 -9.56 15.54
C GLU A 78 -8.21 -10.15 15.39
N MET A 79 -8.38 -11.28 14.71
CA MET A 79 -9.67 -11.98 14.63
C MET A 79 -10.19 -12.42 15.98
N TRP A 80 -9.31 -12.89 16.88
CA TRP A 80 -9.71 -13.19 18.24
C TRP A 80 -10.09 -11.92 19.02
N LYS A 81 -9.28 -10.88 18.94
CA LYS A 81 -9.47 -9.64 19.71
C LYS A 81 -10.72 -8.88 19.29
N GLN A 82 -10.94 -8.72 17.99
CA GLN A 82 -12.00 -7.89 17.43
C GLN A 82 -13.29 -8.67 17.20
N CYS A 83 -13.18 -9.94 16.77
CA CYS A 83 -14.34 -10.72 16.33
C CYS A 83 -14.64 -11.93 17.23
N ARG A 84 -13.83 -12.19 18.27
CA ARG A 84 -13.92 -13.40 19.11
C ARG A 84 -13.91 -14.70 18.30
N MET A 85 -13.30 -14.67 17.12
CA MET A 85 -13.25 -15.80 16.19
C MET A 85 -11.91 -16.51 16.31
N ARG A 86 -11.93 -17.84 16.25
CA ARG A 86 -10.70 -18.65 16.12
C ARG A 86 -10.52 -19.02 14.66
N VAL A 87 -9.33 -18.73 14.13
CA VAL A 87 -8.96 -19.04 12.75
C VAL A 87 -7.90 -20.12 12.75
N PHE A 88 -8.07 -21.12 11.88
CA PHE A 88 -7.07 -22.13 11.58
C PHE A 88 -6.67 -21.97 10.12
N VAL A 89 -5.38 -21.69 9.89
CA VAL A 89 -4.83 -21.57 8.53
C VAL A 89 -4.15 -22.88 8.19
N ILE A 90 -4.67 -23.56 7.16
CA ILE A 90 -4.03 -24.74 6.58
C ILE A 90 -3.10 -24.24 5.49
N LEU A 91 -1.80 -24.48 5.68
CA LEU A 91 -0.79 -24.23 4.66
C LEU A 91 -0.65 -25.50 3.82
N ALA A 92 -0.80 -25.36 2.50
CA ALA A 92 -0.60 -26.44 1.53
C ALA A 92 0.86 -26.45 1.03
#